data_AF-A0A1Z5TKQ2-F1
#
_entry.id   AF-A0A1Z5TKQ2-F1
#
_cell.length_a   1.000
_cell.length_b   1.000
_cell.length_c   1.000
_cell.angle_alpha   90.00
_cell.angle_beta   90.00
_cell.angle_gamma   90.00
#
_symmetry.space_group_name_H-M   'P 1'
#
loop_
_entity.id
_entity.type
_entity.pdbx_description
1 polymer ?
#
loop_
_entity_poly.entity_id
_entity_poly.type
_entity_poly.pdbx_seq_one_letter_code
_entity_poly.pdbx_strand_id
1 'polypeptide(L)'
;MYNELAAFIEQGSRYYWLADQFEAWIDATQAPDPDSFVEPLLPEWHKTHTSLSLRLRALQRDLDMLPPPPRNPEKPSSLEMLMDSCRELHGGMLKELEMMTKLERCILDQEKRRVEEEVMDIAPDDTLTAAMKRPWTPAWQSKD
;
A
#
# COMPACT_ATOMS: atom_id res chain seq x y z
N MET A 1 7.10 26.52 -3.32
CA MET A 1 5.82 26.33 -2.61
C MET A 1 4.62 26.09 -3.55
N TYR A 2 3.95 27.09 -4.15
CA TYR A 2 2.79 26.82 -5.03
C TYR A 2 3.14 25.98 -6.27
N ASN A 3 4.25 26.30 -6.96
CA ASN A 3 4.70 25.54 -8.13
C ASN A 3 5.08 24.07 -7.83
N GLU A 4 5.53 23.79 -6.61
CA GLU A 4 5.87 22.42 -6.22
C GLU A 4 4.61 21.61 -5.90
N LEU A 5 3.64 22.23 -5.22
CA LEU A 5 2.33 21.65 -4.93
C LEU A 5 1.53 21.39 -6.21
N ALA A 6 1.53 22.36 -7.14
CA ALA A 6 0.93 22.20 -8.46
C ALA A 6 1.59 21.05 -9.24
N ALA A 7 2.93 20.96 -9.21
CA ALA A 7 3.66 19.86 -9.85
C ALA A 7 3.36 18.47 -9.25
N PHE A 8 2.81 18.39 -8.03
CA PHE A 8 2.33 17.14 -7.45
C PHE A 8 0.89 16.79 -7.83
N ILE A 9 0.09 17.74 -8.33
CA ILE A 9 -1.35 17.58 -8.53
C ILE A 9 -1.72 17.57 -10.02
N GLU A 10 -0.85 18.09 -10.89
CA GLU A 10 -1.03 18.04 -12.33
C GLU A 10 -1.17 16.60 -12.86
N GLN A 11 -1.97 16.42 -13.92
CA GLN A 11 -2.08 15.15 -14.61
C GLN A 11 -0.72 14.71 -15.14
N GLY A 12 -0.33 13.46 -14.88
CA GLY A 12 1.02 12.96 -15.15
C GLY A 12 2.05 13.27 -14.06
N SER A 13 1.64 13.86 -12.93
CA SER A 13 2.49 14.01 -11.75
C SER A 13 2.83 12.65 -11.13
N ARG A 14 3.84 12.65 -10.26
CA ARG A 14 4.25 11.45 -9.50
C ARG A 14 3.15 10.97 -8.55
N TYR A 15 2.31 11.88 -8.04
CA TYR A 15 1.18 11.51 -7.19
C TYR A 15 0.12 10.80 -8.02
N TYR A 16 -0.23 11.36 -9.19
CA TYR A 16 -1.17 10.75 -10.10
C TYR A 16 -0.75 9.34 -10.52
N TRP A 17 0.51 9.17 -10.93
CA TRP A 17 1.06 7.84 -11.22
C TRP A 17 0.98 6.89 -10.02
N LEU A 18 1.30 7.37 -8.82
CA LEU A 18 1.23 6.55 -7.60
C LEU A 18 -0.19 6.07 -7.30
N ALA A 19 -1.17 6.97 -7.41
CA ALA A 19 -2.58 6.67 -7.18
C ALA A 19 -3.13 5.71 -8.25
N ASP A 20 -2.84 5.96 -9.52
CA ASP A 20 -3.24 5.11 -10.64
C ASP A 20 -2.73 3.66 -10.48
N GLN A 21 -1.45 3.50 -10.14
CA GLN A 21 -0.88 2.17 -9.90
C GLN A 21 -1.50 1.47 -8.68
N PHE A 22 -1.87 2.24 -7.64
CA PHE A 22 -2.52 1.70 -6.47
C PHE A 22 -3.96 1.27 -6.75
N GLU A 23 -4.71 2.07 -7.53
CA GLU A 23 -6.08 1.75 -7.96
C GLU A 23 -6.10 0.50 -8.86
N ALA A 24 -5.23 0.45 -9.86
CA ALA A 24 -5.10 -0.71 -10.74
C ALA A 24 -4.74 -1.99 -9.95
N TRP A 25 -3.89 -1.85 -8.93
CA TRP A 25 -3.55 -2.96 -8.04
C TRP A 25 -4.76 -3.41 -7.21
N ILE A 26 -5.52 -2.49 -6.61
CA ILE A 26 -6.76 -2.82 -5.89
C ILE A 26 -7.73 -3.56 -6.81
N ASP A 27 -7.95 -3.06 -8.03
CA ASP A 27 -8.86 -3.68 -8.99
C ASP A 27 -8.42 -5.11 -9.33
N ALA A 28 -7.11 -5.33 -9.49
CA ALA A 28 -6.55 -6.68 -9.68
C ALA A 28 -6.77 -7.57 -8.45
N THR A 29 -6.67 -7.04 -7.23
CA THR A 29 -6.92 -7.81 -5.99
C THR A 29 -8.39 -8.20 -5.80
N GLN A 30 -9.32 -7.43 -6.36
CA GLN A 30 -10.76 -7.69 -6.26
C GLN A 30 -11.28 -8.57 -7.39
N ALA A 31 -10.50 -8.75 -8.46
CA ALA A 31 -10.85 -9.67 -9.54
C ALA A 31 -10.88 -11.11 -8.99
N PRO A 32 -12.01 -11.83 -9.08
CA PRO A 32 -12.17 -13.15 -8.49
C PRO A 32 -11.47 -14.20 -9.34
N ASP A 33 -10.14 -14.27 -9.24
CA ASP A 33 -9.37 -15.41 -9.73
C ASP A 33 -8.94 -16.26 -8.52
N PRO A 34 -9.57 -17.42 -8.28
CA PRO A 34 -9.27 -18.28 -7.14
C PRO A 34 -7.86 -18.88 -7.20
N ASP A 35 -7.22 -18.92 -8.37
CA ASP A 35 -5.87 -19.47 -8.54
C ASP A 35 -4.78 -18.39 -8.54
N SER A 36 -5.15 -17.11 -8.39
CA SER A 36 -4.20 -15.99 -8.37
C SER A 36 -3.89 -15.53 -6.95
N PHE A 37 -2.60 -15.45 -6.63
CA PHE A 37 -2.10 -14.81 -5.43
C PHE A 37 -2.13 -13.29 -5.59
N VAL A 38 -2.37 -12.58 -4.49
CA VAL A 38 -2.19 -11.13 -4.47
C VAL A 38 -0.70 -10.81 -4.35
N GLU A 39 -0.11 -10.34 -5.44
CA GLU A 39 1.26 -9.84 -5.43
C GLU A 39 1.33 -8.46 -4.73
N PRO A 40 2.44 -8.15 -4.01
CA PRO A 40 2.64 -6.83 -3.44
C PRO A 40 2.87 -5.76 -4.51
N LEU A 41 2.69 -4.49 -4.15
CA LEU A 41 3.02 -3.38 -5.05
C LEU A 41 4.51 -3.40 -5.41
N LEU A 42 4.82 -2.92 -6.61
CA LEU A 42 6.19 -2.90 -7.12
C LEU A 42 7.10 -2.03 -6.24
N PRO A 43 8.39 -2.38 -6.07
CA PRO A 43 9.32 -1.59 -5.26
C PRO A 43 9.45 -0.11 -5.68
N GLU A 44 9.23 0.18 -6.97
CA GLU A 44 9.26 1.54 -7.49
C GLU A 44 8.09 2.40 -6.96
N TRP A 45 6.95 1.77 -6.70
CA TRP A 45 5.82 2.40 -6.04
C TRP A 45 6.20 2.80 -4.61
N HIS A 46 6.80 1.90 -3.82
CA HIS A 46 7.23 2.20 -2.43
C HIS A 46 8.29 3.30 -2.36
N LYS A 47 9.23 3.33 -3.31
CA LYS A 47 10.22 4.42 -3.41
C LYS A 47 9.54 5.76 -3.67
N THR A 48 8.60 5.79 -4.61
CA THR A 48 7.86 7.00 -4.97
C THR A 48 7.00 7.47 -3.80
N HIS A 49 6.29 6.55 -3.15
CA HIS A 49 5.53 6.80 -1.92
C HIS A 49 6.39 7.43 -0.83
N THR A 50 7.53 6.83 -0.53
CA THR A 50 8.46 7.32 0.50
C THR A 50 8.98 8.71 0.14
N SER A 51 9.40 8.91 -1.12
CA SER A 51 9.88 10.20 -1.58
C SER A 51 8.81 11.28 -1.50
N LEU A 52 7.56 10.98 -1.86
CA LEU A 52 6.46 11.93 -1.79
C LEU A 52 6.10 12.25 -0.35
N SER A 53 5.98 11.23 0.51
CA SER A 53 5.71 11.39 1.94
C SER A 53 6.75 12.27 2.63
N LEU A 54 8.04 12.10 2.32
CA LEU A 54 9.11 12.92 2.89
C LEU A 54 9.04 14.37 2.42
N ARG A 55 8.78 14.60 1.14
CA ARG A 55 8.66 15.96 0.58
C ARG A 55 7.44 16.69 1.13
N LEU A 56 6.31 16.00 1.22
CA LEU A 56 5.09 16.51 1.85
C LEU A 56 5.40 16.88 3.31
N ARG A 57 5.94 15.97 4.13
CA ARG A 57 6.33 16.31 5.52
C ARG A 57 7.34 17.46 5.64
N ALA A 58 8.22 17.66 4.66
CA ALA A 58 9.08 18.84 4.63
C ALA A 58 8.28 20.12 4.40
N LEU A 59 7.39 20.11 3.41
CA LEU A 59 6.47 21.22 3.14
C LEU A 59 5.57 21.52 4.35
N GLN A 60 5.08 20.51 5.06
CA GLN A 60 4.32 20.69 6.29
C GLN A 60 5.08 21.53 7.31
N ARG A 61 6.34 21.14 7.56
CA ARG A 61 7.22 21.83 8.51
C ARG A 61 7.49 23.25 8.05
N ASP A 62 7.71 23.46 6.75
CA ASP A 62 7.93 24.79 6.20
C ASP A 62 6.70 25.69 6.41
N LEU A 63 5.49 25.15 6.21
CA LEU A 63 4.23 25.85 6.47
C LEU A 63 4.02 26.13 7.97
N ASP A 64 4.39 25.21 8.84
CA ASP A 64 4.29 25.38 10.30
C ASP A 64 5.27 26.43 10.85
N MET A 65 6.42 26.61 10.17
CA MET A 65 7.43 27.61 10.53
C MET A 65 7.08 29.02 10.03
N LEU A 66 6.08 29.17 9.15
CA LEU A 66 5.62 30.49 8.73
C LEU A 66 4.91 31.22 9.88
N PRO A 67 5.12 32.54 10.03
CA PRO A 67 4.39 33.31 11.02
C PRO A 67 2.88 33.23 10.74
N PRO A 68 2.04 33.08 11.78
CA PRO A 68 0.61 33.03 11.58
C PRO A 68 0.14 34.33 10.94
N PRO A 69 -0.68 34.26 9.87
CA PRO A 69 -1.23 35.47 9.26
C PRO A 69 -2.13 36.17 10.28
N PRO A 70 -2.24 37.51 10.23
CA PRO A 70 -3.18 38.23 11.08
C PRO A 70 -4.60 37.73 10.83
N ARG A 71 -5.19 37.10 11.84
CA ARG A 71 -6.52 36.48 11.77
C ARG A 71 -7.59 37.50 12.11
N ASN A 72 -8.57 37.64 11.22
CA ASN A 72 -9.76 38.44 11.47
C ASN A 72 -11.03 37.60 11.22
N PRO A 73 -11.75 37.20 12.27
CA PRO A 73 -12.91 36.32 12.12
C PRO A 73 -14.08 36.95 11.34
N GLU A 74 -14.15 38.28 11.25
CA GLU A 74 -15.21 38.97 10.49
C GLU A 74 -14.86 39.16 9.00
N LYS A 75 -13.56 39.21 8.67
CA LYS A 75 -13.03 39.35 7.31
C LYS A 75 -11.71 38.59 7.18
N PRO A 76 -11.76 37.27 6.95
CA PRO A 76 -10.55 36.49 6.73
C PRO A 76 -9.82 37.02 5.50
N SER A 77 -8.50 37.18 5.63
CA SER A 77 -7.69 37.62 4.49
C SER A 77 -7.58 36.52 3.44
N SER A 78 -7.42 36.87 2.16
CA SER A 78 -7.16 35.87 1.11
C SER A 78 -5.91 35.05 1.39
N LEU A 79 -4.93 35.61 2.09
CA LEU A 79 -3.73 34.90 2.52
C LEU A 79 -4.03 33.87 3.62
N GLU A 80 -4.86 34.23 4.60
CA GLU A 80 -5.32 33.32 5.65
C GLU A 80 -6.04 32.11 5.05
N MET A 81 -7.01 32.35 4.16
CA MET A 81 -7.73 31.27 3.47
C MET A 81 -6.79 30.39 2.65
N LEU A 82 -5.83 30.97 1.93
CA LEU A 82 -4.86 30.22 1.14
C LEU A 82 -3.96 29.34 2.02
N MET A 83 -3.48 29.86 3.15
CA MET A 83 -2.66 29.09 4.07
C MET A 83 -3.43 27.94 4.71
N ASP A 84 -4.69 28.15 5.08
CA ASP A 84 -5.53 27.12 5.65
C ASP A 84 -5.84 26.03 4.60
N SER A 85 -6.21 26.40 3.37
CA SER A 85 -6.41 25.43 2.28
C SER A 85 -5.14 24.65 1.94
N CYS A 86 -3.97 25.28 1.95
CA CYS A 86 -2.69 24.57 1.76
C CYS A 86 -2.41 23.56 2.87
N ARG A 87 -2.72 23.89 4.13
CA ARG A 87 -2.58 22.98 5.27
C ARG A 87 -3.53 21.78 5.16
N GLU A 88 -4.79 22.03 4.82
CA GLU A 88 -5.80 20.99 4.63
C GLU A 88 -5.43 20.05 3.48
N LEU A 89 -5.09 20.61 2.32
CA LEU A 89 -4.71 19.83 1.13
C LEU A 89 -3.50 18.94 1.41
N HIS A 90 -2.44 19.52 1.96
CA HIS A 90 -1.24 18.79 2.32
C HIS A 90 -1.52 17.69 3.36
N GLY A 91 -2.32 18.00 4.40
CA GLY A 91 -2.72 17.04 5.41
C GLY A 91 -3.56 15.89 4.82
N GLY A 92 -4.46 16.20 3.88
CA GLY A 92 -5.23 15.22 3.12
C GLY A 92 -4.35 14.27 2.33
N MET A 93 -3.39 14.80 1.55
CA MET A 93 -2.46 13.99 0.75
C MET A 93 -1.61 13.05 1.62
N LEU A 94 -1.10 13.52 2.77
CA LEU A 94 -0.37 12.64 3.69
C LEU A 94 -1.26 11.53 4.23
N LYS A 95 -2.51 11.85 4.59
CA LYS A 95 -3.46 10.87 5.10
C LYS A 95 -3.80 9.82 4.04
N GLU A 96 -3.98 10.22 2.78
CA GLU A 96 -4.19 9.30 1.65
C GLU A 96 -2.99 8.37 1.47
N LEU A 97 -1.76 8.90 1.43
CA LEU A 97 -0.55 8.09 1.32
C LEU A 97 -0.41 7.09 2.48
N GLU A 98 -0.72 7.50 3.71
CA GLU A 98 -0.73 6.59 4.86
C GLU A 98 -1.80 5.51 4.75
N MET A 99 -2.97 5.85 4.19
CA MET A 99 -4.08 4.91 4.01
C MET A 99 -3.74 3.86 2.95
N MET A 100 -3.11 4.25 1.84
CA MET A 100 -2.67 3.34 0.79
C MET A 100 -1.75 2.23 1.34
N THR A 101 -0.73 2.59 2.13
CA THR A 101 0.18 1.59 2.73
C THR A 101 -0.51 0.71 3.78
N LYS A 102 -1.49 1.25 4.51
CA LYS A 102 -2.27 0.45 5.46
C LYS A 102 -3.14 -0.57 4.74
N LEU A 103 -3.80 -0.16 3.67
CA LEU A 103 -4.63 -1.03 2.85
C LEU A 103 -3.79 -2.14 2.19
N GLU A 104 -2.63 -1.79 1.63
CA GLU A 104 -1.70 -2.78 1.07
C GLU A 104 -1.36 -3.87 2.10
N ARG A 105 -0.94 -3.47 3.30
CA ARG A 105 -0.60 -4.41 4.38
C ARG A 105 -1.80 -5.27 4.78
N CYS A 106 -2.98 -4.67 4.95
CA CYS A 106 -4.17 -5.40 5.34
C CYS A 106 -4.56 -6.47 4.30
N ILE A 107 -4.48 -6.15 3.02
CA ILE A 107 -4.79 -7.08 1.93
C ILE A 107 -3.74 -8.20 1.89
N LEU A 108 -2.45 -7.88 1.96
CA LEU A 108 -1.38 -8.89 1.98
C LEU A 108 -1.45 -9.80 3.22
N ASP A 109 -1.79 -9.26 4.40
CA ASP A 109 -1.96 -10.04 5.62
C ASP A 109 -3.21 -10.94 5.56
N GLN A 110 -4.25 -10.52 4.84
CA GLN A 110 -5.44 -11.34 4.58
C GLN A 110 -5.11 -12.47 3.61
N GLU A 111 -4.40 -12.17 2.53
CA GLU A 111 -3.95 -13.15 1.55
C GLU A 111 -3.05 -14.19 2.21
N LYS A 112 -2.07 -13.75 3.00
CA LYS A 112 -1.19 -14.64 3.75
C LYS A 112 -1.97 -15.62 4.63
N ARG A 113 -2.99 -15.13 5.35
CA ARG A 113 -3.86 -16.00 6.17
C ARG A 113 -4.64 -17.01 5.33
N ARG A 114 -5.18 -16.60 4.18
CA ARG A 114 -5.87 -17.50 3.23
C ARG A 114 -4.93 -18.63 2.78
N VAL A 115 -3.72 -18.28 2.35
CA VAL A 115 -2.72 -19.25 1.89
C VAL A 115 -2.29 -20.18 3.03
N GLU A 116 -2.08 -19.66 4.24
CA GLU A 116 -1.74 -20.48 5.42
C GLU A 116 -2.85 -21.48 5.75
N GLU A 117 -4.12 -21.10 5.64
CA GLU A 117 -5.28 -21.98 5.83
C GLU A 117 -5.33 -23.08 4.75
N GLU A 118 -5.18 -22.73 3.47
CA GLU A 118 -5.15 -23.69 2.37
C GLU A 118 -3.97 -24.67 2.48
N VAL A 119 -2.78 -24.19 2.86
CA VAL A 119 -1.62 -25.05 3.10
C VAL A 119 -1.86 -26.02 4.25
N MET A 120 -2.58 -25.59 5.30
CA MET A 120 -2.94 -26.46 6.42
C MET A 120 -3.97 -27.53 6.01
N ASP A 121 -4.92 -27.20 5.13
CA ASP A 121 -5.89 -28.15 4.59
C ASP A 121 -5.25 -29.15 3.61
N ILE A 122 -4.20 -28.74 2.90
CA ILE A 122 -3.39 -29.61 2.02
C ILE A 122 -2.38 -30.44 2.83
N ALA A 123 -2.03 -30.01 4.06
CA ALA A 123 -1.14 -30.77 4.93
C ALA A 123 -1.80 -32.13 5.24
N PRO A 124 -1.15 -33.25 4.88
CA PRO A 124 -1.83 -34.53 4.85
C PRO A 124 -2.23 -34.95 6.26
N ASP A 125 -3.53 -35.09 6.49
CA ASP A 125 -4.10 -35.89 7.56
C ASP A 125 -3.62 -37.33 7.36
N ASP A 126 -2.50 -37.69 8.01
CA ASP A 126 -2.01 -39.01 8.49
C ASP A 126 -2.30 -40.28 7.62
N THR A 127 -2.64 -40.10 6.35
CA THR A 127 -3.02 -41.15 5.39
C THR A 127 -1.85 -41.48 4.48
N LEU A 128 -0.94 -40.53 4.25
CA LEU A 128 0.38 -40.79 3.67
C LEU A 128 1.30 -41.56 4.63
N THR A 129 1.19 -41.33 5.94
CA THR A 129 1.90 -42.11 6.98
C THR A 129 1.29 -43.51 7.14
N ALA A 130 -0.01 -43.70 6.91
CA ALA A 130 -0.63 -45.03 6.85
C ALA A 130 -0.14 -45.85 5.63
N ALA A 131 0.10 -45.21 4.48
CA ALA A 131 0.69 -45.86 3.30
C ALA A 131 2.20 -46.18 3.47
N MET A 132 2.94 -45.38 4.26
CA MET A 132 4.34 -45.63 4.62
C MET A 132 4.55 -46.77 5.63
N LYS A 133 3.49 -47.37 6.19
CA LYS A 133 3.60 -48.59 7.01
C LYS A 133 3.79 -49.87 6.20
N ARG A 134 3.80 -49.81 4.87
CA ARG A 134 4.38 -50.89 4.07
C ARG A 134 5.90 -50.67 4.04
N PRO A 135 6.72 -51.63 4.48
CA PRO A 135 8.17 -51.47 4.43
C PRO A 135 8.57 -51.19 2.99
N TRP A 136 9.03 -49.97 2.74
CA TRP A 136 9.55 -49.56 1.44
C TRP A 136 10.71 -50.50 1.10
N THR A 137 10.49 -51.38 0.13
CA THR A 137 11.50 -52.31 -0.35
C THR A 137 12.09 -51.71 -1.61
N PRO A 138 13.38 -51.34 -1.61
CA PRO A 138 14.04 -50.85 -2.81
C PRO A 138 13.96 -51.92 -3.91
N ALA A 139 13.78 -51.50 -5.17
CA ALA A 139 13.63 -52.40 -6.32
C ALA A 139 14.82 -53.35 -6.56
N TRP A 140 15.99 -53.08 -5.97
CA TRP A 140 17.17 -53.94 -6.03
C TRP A 140 17.21 -55.02 -4.93
N GLN A 141 16.26 -55.03 -3.99
CA GLN A 141 16.11 -56.07 -2.96
C GLN A 141 15.00 -57.08 -3.27
N SER A 142 14.13 -56.85 -4.25
CA SER A 142 13.21 -57.89 -4.71
C SER A 142 13.99 -58.91 -5.53
N LYS A 143 14.36 -60.03 -4.89
CA LYS A 143 14.80 -61.23 -5.61
C LYS A 143 13.57 -61.93 -6.18
N ASP A 144 13.58 -62.20 -7.48
CA ASP A 144 12.76 -63.23 -8.10
C ASP A 144 12.99 -64.61 -7.45
#